data_AF-A0A428PGC1-F1
#
_entry.id   AF-A0A428PGC1-F1
#
_cell.length_a   1.000
_cell.length_b   1.000
_cell.length_c   1.000
_cell.angle_alpha   90.00
_cell.angle_beta   90.00
_cell.angle_gamma   90.00
#
_symmetry.space_group_name_H-M   'P 1'
#
loop_
_entity.id
_entity.type
_entity.pdbx_description
1 polymer ?
#
loop_
_entity_poly.entity_id
_entity_poly.type
_entity_poly.pdbx_seq_one_letter_code
_entity_poly.pdbx_strand_id
1 'polypeptide(L)'
;MATNSQAPPKNTTDVNAKVSQNSFGLATPEATPAVEDGRIAADKERMAAAMRQLLEPSSSSSAETREQVTDAADNNANDEIDVEIKRIMHCFDSSYAEILGVNPNSPEKEVVAAWRHLGCMLHPKFVKHPNVEAAFKKLRTAARKMGLDDLDIDEVMYWDGEEQFDASEPDTAMDEDAIPIPPQRVTNVYGEATPLLYRLGQDPSDPVLLGQLYRLNAKITTANRAENIEENQWTIPGAAFFGPHYNEAGQRYEMLRNDPANEKVKSEIMKEKTLIDSFIERNHFPKQWTILTPDEYLKRDSDATRSGIKDKAQAAAKASAAAVDAHALAKTYLQSITETKDKLEGLDDATVARVEEAEQAIIAEVANALAAREMAKASAEKASLASTIQEATEALEAAEAAYTTAAEATKAANLAMDEALSLVDAAESAANSSQNSIEYPWTTTLAADGSLIVGVRKHGATGTQILTTTSLSKVLGRSSAAAEIRRVCERDGIQPPSEAGWVSHYYDPSKVEKDPVRRRALRDSQAITPSDDHLGRQRQSPGASSKAESRMVQQLQDKVENLENEMKDRVENLENQMKDMKDMTIKMDQNMATLMGMFKEFMRTSATTS
;
A
#
# COMPACT_ATOMS: atom_id res chain seq x y z
N MET A 1 27.82 -45.30 47.24
CA MET A 1 27.43 -46.64 46.75
C MET A 1 27.32 -46.57 45.23
N ALA A 2 27.99 -47.49 44.53
CA ALA A 2 27.83 -47.95 43.13
C ALA A 2 27.45 -46.92 42.04
N THR A 3 28.41 -46.53 41.19
CA THR A 3 28.69 -47.03 39.81
C THR A 3 27.96 -46.22 38.72
N ASN A 4 28.66 -45.47 37.87
CA ASN A 4 29.49 -45.86 36.71
C ASN A 4 28.68 -46.04 35.42
N SER A 5 29.08 -45.23 34.43
CA SER A 5 29.17 -45.51 33.00
C SER A 5 27.93 -45.68 32.10
N GLN A 6 27.97 -44.85 31.06
CA GLN A 6 27.89 -45.19 29.63
C GLN A 6 26.53 -45.63 29.04
N ALA A 7 26.07 -44.79 28.12
CA ALA A 7 25.40 -45.13 26.84
C ALA A 7 26.05 -46.36 26.17
N PRO A 8 25.40 -47.10 25.24
CA PRO A 8 24.51 -46.67 24.14
C PRO A 8 23.38 -47.74 23.92
N PRO A 9 22.85 -48.13 22.72
CA PRO A 9 22.90 -47.62 21.34
C PRO A 9 21.54 -47.63 20.59
N LYS A 10 21.61 -47.23 19.30
CA LYS A 10 20.64 -47.50 18.22
C LYS A 10 20.27 -48.99 18.15
N ASN A 11 19.01 -49.28 17.83
CA ASN A 11 18.59 -50.56 17.29
C ASN A 11 17.61 -50.37 16.12
N THR A 12 18.03 -50.86 14.96
CA THR A 12 17.19 -51.44 13.90
C THR A 12 16.41 -52.63 14.46
N THR A 13 15.21 -52.91 13.94
CA THR A 13 14.81 -54.17 13.25
C THR A 13 13.29 -54.20 13.10
N ASP A 14 12.88 -54.59 11.89
CA ASP A 14 11.56 -55.03 11.42
C ASP A 14 10.79 -56.00 12.35
N VAL A 15 9.48 -56.14 12.09
CA VAL A 15 8.84 -57.33 11.48
C VAL A 15 7.35 -57.45 11.88
N ASN A 16 6.48 -57.45 10.86
CA ASN A 16 5.15 -58.10 10.73
C ASN A 16 4.03 -57.83 11.75
N ALA A 17 2.74 -57.95 11.43
CA ALA A 17 1.98 -58.09 10.19
C ALA A 17 0.50 -58.04 10.62
N LYS A 18 -0.38 -57.45 9.81
CA LYS A 18 -1.69 -58.06 9.59
C LYS A 18 -2.21 -57.77 8.19
N VAL A 19 -2.17 -58.85 7.44
CA VAL A 19 -2.83 -59.17 6.18
C VAL A 19 -4.32 -58.80 6.21
N SER A 20 -4.80 -58.17 5.14
CA SER A 20 -6.08 -58.54 4.53
C SER A 20 -5.93 -58.52 3.01
N GLN A 21 -6.36 -59.64 2.42
CA GLN A 21 -6.18 -60.08 1.05
C GLN A 21 -7.27 -59.56 0.08
N ASN A 22 -6.85 -59.47 -1.18
CA ASN A 22 -7.59 -59.69 -2.45
C ASN A 22 -8.67 -58.66 -2.83
N SER A 23 -8.87 -58.24 -4.08
CA SER A 23 -8.51 -58.71 -5.44
C SER A 23 -8.92 -57.57 -6.39
N PHE A 24 -8.17 -57.15 -7.41
CA PHE A 24 -8.20 -57.69 -8.78
C PHE A 24 -7.04 -57.04 -9.56
N GLY A 25 -6.16 -57.86 -10.13
CA GLY A 25 -5.05 -57.41 -10.98
C GLY A 25 -5.43 -57.43 -12.46
N LEU A 26 -5.13 -56.33 -13.15
CA LEU A 26 -4.76 -56.32 -14.57
C LEU A 26 -3.26 -56.04 -14.63
N ALA A 27 -2.51 -56.94 -15.26
CA ALA A 27 -1.08 -56.84 -15.43
C ALA A 27 -0.74 -55.69 -16.39
N THR A 28 0.00 -54.69 -15.90
CA THR A 28 0.71 -53.73 -16.74
C THR A 28 2.12 -54.25 -17.00
N PRO A 29 2.61 -54.23 -18.25
CA PRO A 29 3.91 -54.77 -18.61
C PRO A 29 5.05 -53.89 -18.10
N GLU A 30 6.18 -54.57 -17.86
CA GLU A 30 7.47 -54.08 -17.42
C GLU A 30 8.01 -52.91 -18.27
N ALA A 31 8.71 -51.96 -17.65
CA ALA A 31 9.26 -50.79 -18.30
C ALA A 31 10.43 -51.15 -19.23
N THR A 32 10.25 -50.90 -20.53
CA THR A 32 11.27 -51.03 -21.57
C THR A 32 12.41 -50.00 -21.38
N PRO A 33 13.68 -50.36 -21.63
CA PRO A 33 14.82 -49.43 -21.48
C PRO A 33 14.79 -48.30 -22.52
N ALA A 34 15.34 -47.15 -22.12
CA ALA A 34 15.39 -45.89 -22.87
C ALA A 34 15.82 -46.02 -24.35
N VAL A 35 15.00 -45.45 -25.25
CA VAL A 35 15.27 -45.31 -26.69
C VAL A 35 15.30 -43.83 -27.07
N GLU A 36 16.01 -43.00 -26.31
CA GLU A 36 16.10 -41.56 -26.60
C GLU A 36 17.43 -41.15 -27.26
N ASP A 37 18.49 -41.96 -27.15
CA ASP A 37 19.77 -41.66 -27.80
C ASP A 37 19.73 -41.85 -29.33
N GLY A 38 18.89 -42.77 -29.82
CA GLY A 38 18.74 -43.02 -31.26
C GLY A 38 17.97 -41.90 -31.98
N ARG A 39 17.00 -41.27 -31.31
CA ARG A 39 16.22 -40.15 -31.89
C ARG A 39 17.05 -38.87 -31.95
N ILE A 40 17.85 -38.60 -30.92
CA ILE A 40 18.75 -37.45 -30.89
C ILE A 40 19.87 -37.58 -31.94
N ALA A 41 20.38 -38.80 -32.17
CA ALA A 41 21.38 -39.04 -33.21
C ALA A 41 20.81 -38.86 -34.64
N ALA A 42 19.62 -39.39 -34.91
CA ALA A 42 18.97 -39.27 -36.22
C ALA A 42 18.58 -37.82 -36.58
N ASP A 43 18.21 -37.02 -35.57
CA ASP A 43 17.86 -35.61 -35.80
C ASP A 43 19.09 -34.73 -36.03
N LYS A 44 20.19 -35.05 -35.34
CA LYS A 44 21.48 -34.39 -35.56
C LYS A 44 22.07 -34.71 -36.94
N GLU A 45 21.83 -35.92 -37.45
CA GLU A 45 22.25 -36.31 -38.80
C GLU A 45 21.41 -35.65 -39.90
N ARG A 46 20.09 -35.44 -39.68
CA ARG A 46 19.24 -34.65 -40.58
C ARG A 46 19.63 -33.18 -40.65
N MET A 47 19.93 -32.54 -39.52
CA MET A 47 20.42 -31.16 -39.51
C MET A 47 21.80 -31.04 -40.20
N ALA A 48 22.68 -32.03 -40.04
CA ALA A 48 23.99 -32.04 -40.70
C ALA A 48 23.88 -32.26 -42.22
N ALA A 49 22.90 -33.04 -42.70
CA ALA A 49 22.63 -33.24 -44.13
C ALA A 49 22.03 -31.98 -44.79
N ALA A 50 21.11 -31.28 -44.10
CA ALA A 50 20.55 -30.03 -44.58
C ALA A 50 21.61 -28.91 -44.68
N MET A 51 22.55 -28.88 -43.72
CA MET A 51 23.63 -27.90 -43.73
C MET A 51 24.67 -28.17 -44.84
N ARG A 52 24.82 -29.41 -45.31
CA ARG A 52 25.66 -29.74 -46.47
C ARG A 52 25.07 -29.33 -47.81
N GLN A 53 23.74 -29.33 -47.96
CA GLN A 53 23.08 -28.85 -49.18
C GLN A 53 23.16 -27.32 -49.33
N LEU A 54 23.32 -26.57 -48.24
CA LEU A 54 23.49 -25.11 -48.24
C LEU A 54 24.93 -24.65 -48.52
N LEU A 55 25.90 -25.57 -48.53
CA LEU A 55 27.34 -25.25 -48.62
C LEU A 55 28.02 -25.80 -49.90
N GLU A 56 27.29 -26.42 -50.82
CA GLU A 56 27.85 -26.77 -52.14
C GLU A 56 27.70 -25.60 -53.13
N PRO A 57 28.81 -25.05 -53.67
CA PRO A 57 28.75 -24.10 -54.77
C PRO A 57 28.47 -24.84 -56.08
N SER A 58 27.37 -24.49 -56.74
CA SER A 58 27.04 -24.93 -58.10
C SER A 58 28.13 -24.47 -59.07
N SER A 59 29.08 -25.37 -59.32
CA SER A 59 30.12 -25.27 -60.34
C SER A 59 29.83 -26.33 -61.40
N SER A 60 29.22 -25.92 -62.52
CA SER A 60 29.49 -26.54 -63.80
C SER A 60 29.41 -25.52 -64.93
N SER A 61 30.58 -25.28 -65.48
CA SER A 61 30.84 -24.55 -66.71
C SER A 61 30.20 -25.24 -67.92
N SER A 62 29.76 -24.45 -68.89
CA SER A 62 29.85 -24.81 -70.31
C SER A 62 30.10 -23.52 -71.10
N ALA A 63 31.33 -23.34 -71.54
CA ALA A 63 31.73 -22.34 -72.51
C ALA A 63 31.76 -22.97 -73.92
N GLU A 64 31.78 -22.11 -74.93
CA GLU A 64 31.87 -22.30 -76.39
C GLU A 64 30.51 -22.25 -77.12
N THR A 65 30.28 -21.47 -78.20
CA THR A 65 31.08 -20.57 -79.05
C THR A 65 30.12 -19.85 -80.02
N ARG A 66 30.33 -18.54 -80.30
CA ARG A 66 29.72 -17.71 -81.39
C ARG A 66 28.17 -17.66 -81.38
N GLU A 67 27.45 -16.68 -81.88
CA GLU A 67 27.63 -15.69 -82.95
C GLU A 67 26.52 -14.62 -82.75
N GLN A 68 26.62 -13.51 -83.48
CA GLN A 68 25.55 -12.51 -83.62
C GLN A 68 24.18 -13.14 -83.93
N VAL A 69 23.09 -12.53 -83.43
CA VAL A 69 21.91 -12.06 -84.20
C VAL A 69 20.76 -11.75 -83.23
N THR A 70 20.14 -10.60 -83.45
CA THR A 70 18.97 -10.02 -82.78
C THR A 70 17.66 -10.74 -83.16
N ASP A 71 16.60 -10.51 -82.38
CA ASP A 71 15.17 -10.64 -82.75
C ASP A 71 14.47 -12.02 -82.70
N ALA A 72 14.31 -12.62 -81.51
CA ALA A 72 13.42 -13.79 -81.35
C ALA A 72 12.62 -13.91 -80.02
N ALA A 73 12.67 -12.94 -79.10
CA ALA A 73 12.00 -13.05 -77.79
C ALA A 73 10.53 -12.55 -77.75
N ASP A 74 10.08 -11.74 -78.72
CA ASP A 74 8.78 -11.05 -78.66
C ASP A 74 7.55 -11.89 -79.07
N ASN A 75 7.74 -13.09 -79.62
CA ASN A 75 6.61 -13.89 -80.12
C ASN A 75 5.91 -14.75 -79.05
N ASN A 76 6.56 -15.04 -77.91
CA ASN A 76 6.01 -15.98 -76.92
C ASN A 76 5.04 -15.33 -75.91
N ALA A 77 5.27 -14.06 -75.54
CA ALA A 77 4.41 -13.33 -74.59
C ALA A 77 3.05 -12.95 -75.18
N ASN A 78 2.99 -12.67 -76.48
CA ASN A 78 1.74 -12.36 -77.17
C ASN A 78 0.81 -13.58 -77.27
N ASP A 79 1.38 -14.79 -77.37
CA ASP A 79 0.60 -16.04 -77.42
C ASP A 79 -0.09 -16.34 -76.08
N GLU A 80 0.57 -16.04 -74.96
CA GLU A 80 0.02 -16.23 -73.60
C GLU A 80 -1.12 -15.25 -73.30
N ILE A 81 -0.96 -13.97 -73.67
CA ILE A 81 -2.01 -12.95 -73.60
C ILE A 81 -3.24 -13.38 -74.39
N ASP A 82 -3.03 -13.90 -75.60
CA ASP A 82 -4.10 -14.39 -76.47
C ASP A 82 -4.88 -15.55 -75.85
N VAL A 83 -4.18 -16.47 -75.18
CA VAL A 83 -4.78 -17.62 -74.48
C VAL A 83 -5.63 -17.16 -73.31
N GLU A 84 -5.13 -16.25 -72.48
CA GLU A 84 -5.84 -15.75 -71.30
C GLU A 84 -7.05 -14.89 -71.66
N ILE A 85 -6.94 -14.03 -72.67
CA ILE A 85 -8.08 -13.27 -73.19
C ILE A 85 -9.16 -14.22 -73.70
N LYS A 86 -8.81 -15.26 -74.46
CA LYS A 86 -9.78 -16.26 -74.92
C LYS A 86 -10.41 -17.00 -73.75
N ARG A 87 -9.62 -17.40 -72.73
CA ARG A 87 -10.11 -18.09 -71.53
C ARG A 87 -11.14 -17.25 -70.79
N ILE A 88 -10.80 -16.01 -70.42
CA ILE A 88 -11.67 -15.09 -69.67
C ILE A 88 -12.97 -14.81 -70.43
N MET A 89 -12.88 -14.65 -71.75
CA MET A 89 -14.05 -14.38 -72.58
C MET A 89 -14.99 -15.59 -72.69
N HIS A 90 -14.51 -16.83 -72.53
CA HIS A 90 -15.33 -18.04 -72.53
C HIS A 90 -15.95 -18.38 -71.16
N CYS A 91 -15.46 -17.81 -70.06
CA CYS A 91 -16.07 -17.99 -68.74
C CYS A 91 -17.48 -17.37 -68.68
N PHE A 92 -18.37 -17.92 -67.85
CA PHE A 92 -19.68 -17.28 -67.59
C PHE A 92 -19.50 -16.01 -66.76
N ASP A 93 -20.35 -15.01 -66.98
CA ASP A 93 -20.26 -13.71 -66.27
C ASP A 93 -20.46 -13.83 -64.75
N SER A 94 -21.06 -14.93 -64.28
CA SER A 94 -21.25 -15.23 -62.85
C SER A 94 -20.13 -16.08 -62.24
N SER A 95 -19.19 -16.60 -63.04
CA SER A 95 -18.10 -17.46 -62.56
C SER A 95 -16.87 -16.65 -62.15
N TYR A 96 -17.00 -15.82 -61.10
CA TYR A 96 -15.97 -14.85 -60.72
C TYR A 96 -14.62 -15.48 -60.36
N ALA A 97 -14.63 -16.58 -59.61
CA ALA A 97 -13.41 -17.31 -59.26
C ALA A 97 -12.72 -17.92 -60.50
N GLU A 98 -13.49 -18.48 -61.43
CA GLU A 98 -12.95 -19.02 -62.69
C GLU A 98 -12.37 -17.91 -63.58
N ILE A 99 -13.01 -16.74 -63.65
CA ILE A 99 -12.51 -15.58 -64.39
C ILE A 99 -11.11 -15.18 -63.87
N LEU A 100 -10.94 -15.12 -62.55
CA LEU A 100 -9.66 -14.82 -61.90
C LEU A 100 -8.67 -16.01 -61.85
N GLY A 101 -9.11 -17.21 -62.22
CA GLY A 101 -8.27 -18.41 -62.15
C GLY A 101 -7.98 -18.91 -60.73
N VAL A 102 -8.83 -18.56 -59.76
CA VAL A 102 -8.69 -18.93 -58.33
C VAL A 102 -9.79 -19.88 -57.86
N ASN A 103 -9.63 -20.47 -56.68
CA ASN A 103 -10.68 -21.28 -56.07
C ASN A 103 -11.77 -20.37 -55.48
N PRO A 104 -13.07 -20.74 -55.53
CA PRO A 104 -14.14 -19.98 -54.87
C PRO A 104 -13.92 -19.72 -53.37
N ASN A 105 -13.13 -20.57 -52.69
CA ASN A 105 -12.80 -20.44 -51.28
C ASN A 105 -11.35 -19.92 -51.03
N SER A 106 -10.68 -19.40 -52.07
CA SER A 106 -9.33 -18.84 -51.91
C SER A 106 -9.35 -17.67 -50.91
N PRO A 107 -8.34 -17.55 -50.04
CA PRO A 107 -8.19 -16.40 -49.16
C PRO A 107 -7.98 -15.12 -49.98
N GLU A 108 -8.39 -13.98 -49.44
CA GLU A 108 -8.32 -12.65 -50.09
C GLU A 108 -6.95 -12.34 -50.70
N LYS A 109 -5.87 -12.71 -50.00
CA LYS A 109 -4.48 -12.56 -50.47
C LYS A 109 -4.20 -13.25 -51.82
N GLU A 110 -4.78 -14.43 -52.05
CA GLU A 110 -4.64 -15.14 -53.34
C GLU A 110 -5.45 -14.45 -54.45
N VAL A 111 -6.61 -13.91 -54.11
CA VAL A 111 -7.48 -13.18 -55.05
C VAL A 111 -6.80 -11.88 -55.50
N VAL A 112 -6.17 -11.15 -54.57
CA VAL A 112 -5.35 -9.95 -54.86
C VAL A 112 -4.17 -10.28 -55.76
N ALA A 113 -3.43 -11.35 -55.46
CA ALA A 113 -2.30 -11.78 -56.29
C ALA A 113 -2.73 -12.14 -57.72
N ALA A 114 -3.84 -12.89 -57.86
CA ALA A 114 -4.38 -13.25 -59.17
C ALA A 114 -4.90 -12.03 -59.95
N TRP A 115 -5.55 -11.07 -59.27
CA TRP A 115 -5.97 -9.81 -59.86
C TRP A 115 -4.80 -8.98 -60.37
N ARG A 116 -3.75 -8.79 -59.54
CA ARG A 116 -2.55 -8.05 -59.93
C ARG A 116 -1.85 -8.68 -61.12
N HIS A 117 -1.64 -9.99 -61.09
CA HIS A 117 -0.96 -10.73 -62.16
C HIS A 117 -1.73 -10.64 -63.49
N LEU A 118 -3.00 -11.07 -63.52
CA LEU A 118 -3.81 -11.05 -64.74
C LEU A 118 -4.13 -9.63 -65.20
N GLY A 119 -4.32 -8.70 -64.26
CA GLY A 119 -4.65 -7.32 -64.57
C GLY A 119 -3.48 -6.59 -65.22
N CYS A 120 -2.25 -6.80 -64.75
CA CYS A 120 -1.06 -6.24 -65.39
C CYS A 120 -0.79 -6.90 -66.75
N MET A 121 -0.94 -8.23 -66.83
CA MET A 121 -0.80 -8.98 -68.08
C MET A 121 -1.81 -8.55 -69.16
N LEU A 122 -3.03 -8.18 -68.77
CA LEU A 122 -4.12 -7.82 -69.67
C LEU A 122 -4.47 -6.34 -69.63
N HIS A 123 -3.55 -5.48 -69.20
CA HIS A 123 -3.86 -4.08 -69.00
C HIS A 123 -4.09 -3.35 -70.36
N PRO A 124 -5.26 -2.71 -70.59
CA PRO A 124 -5.61 -2.16 -71.91
C PRO A 124 -4.67 -1.05 -72.41
N LYS A 125 -3.97 -0.37 -71.50
CA LYS A 125 -2.99 0.69 -71.84
C LYS A 125 -1.73 0.14 -72.50
N PHE A 126 -1.35 -1.10 -72.16
CA PHE A 126 -0.06 -1.69 -72.56
C PHE A 126 -0.22 -2.82 -73.59
N VAL A 127 -1.36 -3.51 -73.59
CA VAL A 127 -1.64 -4.61 -74.51
C VAL A 127 -2.48 -4.15 -75.69
N LYS A 128 -1.98 -4.39 -76.92
CA LYS A 128 -2.68 -4.06 -78.17
C LYS A 128 -3.41 -5.29 -78.73
N HIS A 129 -4.48 -5.73 -78.06
CA HIS A 129 -5.31 -6.84 -78.53
C HIS A 129 -6.80 -6.42 -78.58
N PRO A 130 -7.56 -6.74 -79.65
CA PRO A 130 -8.92 -6.20 -79.88
C PRO A 130 -9.94 -6.54 -78.78
N ASN A 131 -9.74 -7.64 -78.04
CA ASN A 131 -10.66 -8.07 -76.97
C ASN A 131 -10.14 -7.78 -75.56
N VAL A 132 -8.97 -7.14 -75.41
CA VAL A 132 -8.33 -6.97 -74.10
C VAL A 132 -9.19 -6.13 -73.15
N GLU A 133 -9.81 -5.07 -73.66
CA GLU A 133 -10.58 -4.15 -72.82
C GLU A 133 -11.87 -4.78 -72.30
N ALA A 134 -12.48 -5.68 -73.08
CA ALA A 134 -13.62 -6.47 -72.66
C ALA A 134 -13.21 -7.52 -71.61
N ALA A 135 -12.09 -8.23 -71.83
CA ALA A 135 -11.57 -9.22 -70.89
C ALA A 135 -11.16 -8.57 -69.56
N PHE A 136 -10.45 -7.44 -69.60
CA PHE A 136 -10.02 -6.69 -68.43
C PHE A 136 -11.21 -6.12 -67.64
N LYS A 137 -12.25 -5.62 -68.32
CA LYS A 137 -13.49 -5.19 -67.64
C LYS A 137 -14.20 -6.34 -66.92
N LYS A 138 -14.20 -7.54 -67.52
CA LYS A 138 -14.77 -8.75 -66.94
C LYS A 138 -13.96 -9.24 -65.74
N LEU A 139 -12.63 -9.21 -65.85
CA LEU A 139 -11.69 -9.49 -64.76
C LEU A 139 -11.92 -8.55 -63.56
N ARG A 140 -12.03 -7.23 -63.79
CA ARG A 140 -12.30 -6.23 -62.75
C ARG A 140 -13.64 -6.46 -62.04
N THR A 141 -14.65 -6.85 -62.80
CA THR A 141 -15.98 -7.14 -62.24
C THR A 141 -15.92 -8.38 -61.35
N ALA A 142 -15.17 -9.41 -61.76
CA ALA A 142 -14.94 -10.60 -60.95
C ALA A 142 -14.16 -10.29 -59.66
N ALA A 143 -13.09 -9.49 -59.74
CA ALA A 143 -12.30 -9.05 -58.60
C ALA A 143 -13.16 -8.36 -57.51
N ARG A 144 -13.97 -7.37 -57.90
CA ARG A 144 -14.92 -6.70 -56.97
C ARG A 144 -15.94 -7.66 -56.37
N LYS A 145 -16.42 -8.63 -57.15
CA LYS A 145 -17.40 -9.62 -56.66
C LYS A 145 -16.80 -10.68 -55.76
N MET A 146 -15.49 -10.86 -55.80
CA MET A 146 -14.70 -11.71 -54.90
C MET A 146 -14.22 -10.98 -53.65
N GLY A 147 -14.60 -9.71 -53.46
CA GLY A 147 -14.39 -8.97 -52.22
C GLY A 147 -13.21 -8.01 -52.20
N LEU A 148 -12.51 -7.82 -53.33
CA LEU A 148 -11.44 -6.82 -53.41
C LEU A 148 -12.00 -5.42 -53.23
N ASP A 149 -11.31 -4.61 -52.43
CA ASP A 149 -11.66 -3.21 -52.25
C ASP A 149 -11.27 -2.37 -53.48
N ASP A 150 -11.76 -1.14 -53.54
CA ASP A 150 -11.48 -0.26 -54.68
C ASP A 150 -10.01 0.23 -54.69
N LEU A 151 -9.26 0.16 -53.58
CA LEU A 151 -7.85 0.53 -53.55
C LEU A 151 -6.98 -0.50 -54.31
N ASP A 152 -7.20 -1.79 -54.05
CA ASP A 152 -6.52 -2.88 -54.77
C ASP A 152 -6.89 -2.91 -56.27
N ILE A 153 -8.13 -2.53 -56.60
CA ILE A 153 -8.56 -2.40 -58.00
C ILE A 153 -7.87 -1.20 -58.67
N ASP A 154 -7.81 -0.06 -57.99
CA ASP A 154 -7.26 1.18 -58.53
C ASP A 154 -5.74 1.07 -58.75
N GLU A 155 -5.02 0.34 -57.90
CA GLU A 155 -3.59 0.07 -58.05
C GLU A 155 -3.25 -0.49 -59.44
N VAL A 156 -3.98 -1.51 -59.88
CA VAL A 156 -3.78 -2.13 -61.21
C VAL A 156 -4.36 -1.26 -62.34
N MET A 157 -5.42 -0.51 -62.08
CA MET A 157 -6.04 0.40 -63.07
C MET A 157 -5.14 1.58 -63.45
N TYR A 158 -4.35 2.08 -62.50
CA TYR A 158 -3.44 3.22 -62.69
C TYR A 158 -1.99 2.81 -62.89
N TRP A 159 -1.72 1.50 -62.96
CA TRP A 159 -0.40 0.96 -63.21
C TRP A 159 0.26 1.57 -64.46
N ASP A 160 1.53 1.93 -64.33
CA ASP A 160 2.30 2.66 -65.34
C ASP A 160 3.15 1.75 -66.24
N GLY A 161 3.21 0.46 -65.93
CA GLY A 161 3.85 -0.57 -66.74
C GLY A 161 5.25 -0.96 -66.28
N GLU A 162 5.81 -0.35 -65.23
CA GLU A 162 7.19 -0.60 -64.79
C GLU A 162 7.32 -1.54 -63.57
N GLU A 163 6.29 -1.65 -62.72
CA GLU A 163 6.31 -2.56 -61.56
C GLU A 163 5.82 -3.98 -61.88
N GLN A 164 6.64 -5.01 -61.63
CA GLN A 164 6.21 -6.41 -61.70
C GLN A 164 5.56 -6.81 -60.37
N PHE A 165 4.23 -6.97 -60.34
CA PHE A 165 3.52 -7.54 -59.19
C PHE A 165 3.66 -9.07 -59.16
N ASP A 166 4.87 -9.59 -59.08
CA ASP A 166 5.06 -11.03 -58.91
C ASP A 166 4.69 -11.45 -57.48
N ALA A 167 4.02 -12.60 -57.42
CA ALA A 167 3.41 -13.14 -56.22
C ALA A 167 4.43 -13.26 -55.09
N SER A 168 4.06 -12.71 -53.93
CA SER A 168 4.84 -12.71 -52.69
C SER A 168 6.18 -11.99 -52.76
N GLU A 169 6.14 -10.68 -53.00
CA GLU A 169 6.93 -9.88 -52.08
C GLU A 169 6.34 -10.12 -50.67
N PRO A 170 7.11 -10.58 -49.66
CA PRO A 170 6.76 -10.21 -48.30
C PRO A 170 6.57 -8.69 -48.30
N ASP A 171 5.81 -8.13 -47.35
CA ASP A 171 5.98 -6.71 -47.04
C ASP A 171 7.48 -6.49 -46.83
N THR A 172 8.19 -6.11 -47.88
CA THR A 172 9.58 -5.71 -47.80
C THR A 172 9.39 -4.28 -47.40
N ALA A 173 9.08 -4.10 -46.10
CA ALA A 173 9.15 -2.84 -45.42
C ALA A 173 10.41 -2.19 -45.97
N MET A 174 10.23 -1.09 -46.72
CA MET A 174 11.35 -0.30 -47.25
C MET A 174 12.41 -0.31 -46.16
N ASP A 175 13.63 -0.79 -46.44
CA ASP A 175 14.67 -0.95 -45.41
C ASP A 175 14.80 0.38 -44.66
N GLU A 176 14.10 0.50 -43.54
CA GLU A 176 13.97 1.79 -42.90
C GLU A 176 15.32 2.05 -42.25
N ASP A 177 15.94 3.18 -42.59
CA ASP A 177 17.32 3.50 -42.20
C ASP A 177 17.62 3.09 -40.76
N ALA A 178 18.65 2.26 -40.60
CA ALA A 178 19.02 1.74 -39.29
C ALA A 178 19.36 2.90 -38.34
N ILE A 179 18.56 3.07 -37.29
CA ILE A 179 18.79 4.12 -36.29
C ILE A 179 20.15 3.86 -35.63
N PRO A 180 21.04 4.87 -35.57
CA PRO A 180 22.38 4.68 -35.00
C PRO A 180 22.32 4.28 -33.53
N ILE A 181 23.27 3.46 -33.09
CA ILE A 181 23.40 3.08 -31.68
C ILE A 181 23.66 4.34 -30.83
N PRO A 182 22.90 4.58 -29.75
CA PRO A 182 23.04 5.77 -28.93
C PRO A 182 24.38 5.77 -28.17
N PRO A 183 25.06 6.92 -28.08
CA PRO A 183 26.28 7.07 -27.31
C PRO A 183 26.02 7.00 -25.81
N GLN A 184 27.06 6.70 -25.01
CA GLN A 184 26.93 6.47 -23.56
C GLN A 184 26.22 7.60 -22.81
N ARG A 185 26.39 8.87 -23.23
CA ARG A 185 25.70 10.02 -22.61
C ARG A 185 24.18 9.88 -22.68
N VAL A 186 23.66 9.34 -23.79
CA VAL A 186 22.22 9.13 -24.02
C VAL A 186 21.76 7.91 -23.24
N THR A 187 22.54 6.84 -23.23
CA THR A 187 22.26 5.65 -22.40
C THR A 187 22.15 5.99 -20.92
N ASN A 188 22.96 6.93 -20.41
CA ASN A 188 22.85 7.42 -19.03
C ASN A 188 21.51 8.13 -18.79
N VAL A 189 21.05 8.94 -19.74
CA VAL A 189 19.73 9.60 -19.69
C VAL A 189 18.60 8.57 -19.72
N TYR A 190 18.74 7.49 -20.51
CA TYR A 190 17.79 6.37 -20.47
C TYR A 190 17.76 5.68 -19.10
N GLY A 191 18.90 5.58 -18.43
CA GLY A 191 18.98 5.14 -17.03
C GLY A 191 18.16 6.02 -16.09
N GLU A 192 18.30 7.35 -16.21
CA GLU A 192 17.49 8.32 -15.44
C GLU A 192 15.98 8.24 -15.78
N ALA A 193 15.64 7.96 -17.04
CA ALA A 193 14.25 7.90 -17.52
C ALA A 193 13.53 6.61 -17.14
N THR A 194 14.26 5.50 -16.97
CA THR A 194 13.69 4.19 -16.63
C THR A 194 12.67 4.21 -15.49
N PRO A 195 12.97 4.74 -14.29
CA PRO A 195 11.98 4.79 -13.21
C PRO A 195 10.75 5.65 -13.55
N LEU A 196 10.90 6.64 -14.44
CA LEU A 196 9.78 7.46 -14.90
C LEU A 196 8.88 6.69 -15.86
N LEU A 197 9.46 5.91 -16.79
CA LEU A 197 8.73 5.05 -17.71
C LEU A 197 7.95 3.95 -16.98
N TYR A 198 8.52 3.37 -15.92
CA TYR A 198 7.77 2.43 -15.07
C TYR A 198 6.54 3.05 -14.42
N ARG A 199 6.65 4.30 -13.95
CA ARG A 199 5.50 5.03 -13.40
C ARG A 199 4.52 5.44 -14.49
N LEU A 200 5.01 5.82 -15.66
CA LEU A 200 4.17 6.13 -16.82
C LEU A 200 3.37 4.88 -17.26
N GLY A 201 3.91 3.69 -17.10
CA GLY A 201 3.16 2.44 -17.29
C GLY A 201 2.00 2.24 -16.32
N GLN A 202 2.01 2.93 -15.16
CA GLN A 202 0.95 2.88 -14.15
C GLN A 202 -0.04 4.03 -14.31
N ASP A 203 0.45 5.23 -14.60
CA ASP A 203 -0.34 6.41 -14.93
C ASP A 203 0.17 7.03 -16.25
N PRO A 204 -0.38 6.59 -17.39
CA PRO A 204 0.10 7.00 -18.71
C PRO A 204 -0.19 8.46 -19.06
N SER A 205 -1.06 9.13 -18.30
CA SER A 205 -1.48 10.51 -18.55
C SER A 205 -0.93 11.50 -17.52
N ASP A 206 -0.06 11.07 -16.60
CA ASP A 206 0.50 11.95 -15.57
C ASP A 206 1.32 13.10 -16.21
N PRO A 207 0.84 14.36 -16.13
CA PRO A 207 1.52 15.50 -16.74
C PRO A 207 2.87 15.80 -16.08
N VAL A 208 3.07 15.41 -14.82
CA VAL A 208 4.33 15.58 -14.09
C VAL A 208 5.39 14.63 -14.66
N LEU A 209 5.04 13.36 -14.88
CA LEU A 209 5.96 12.37 -15.47
C LEU A 209 6.32 12.74 -16.90
N LEU A 210 5.34 13.11 -17.72
CA LEU A 210 5.58 13.58 -19.08
C LEU A 210 6.48 14.82 -19.09
N GLY A 211 6.23 15.79 -18.20
CA GLY A 211 7.07 16.97 -18.05
C GLY A 211 8.52 16.64 -17.65
N GLN A 212 8.74 15.62 -16.83
CA GLN A 212 10.08 15.14 -16.48
C GLN A 212 10.78 14.48 -17.67
N LEU A 213 10.06 13.67 -18.46
CA LEU A 213 10.60 13.08 -19.69
C LEU A 213 10.96 14.16 -20.73
N TYR A 214 10.16 15.21 -20.87
CA TYR A 214 10.50 16.35 -21.73
C TYR A 214 11.81 17.04 -21.30
N ARG A 215 12.05 17.18 -19.99
CA ARG A 215 13.31 17.74 -19.48
C ARG A 215 14.50 16.83 -19.77
N LEU A 216 14.33 15.51 -19.71
CA LEU A 216 15.37 14.56 -20.10
C LEU A 216 15.65 14.63 -21.62
N ASN A 217 14.61 14.72 -22.44
CA ASN A 217 14.77 14.95 -23.88
C ASN A 217 15.48 16.26 -24.18
N ALA A 218 15.21 17.34 -23.43
CA ALA A 218 15.93 18.61 -23.59
C ALA A 218 17.45 18.48 -23.35
N LYS A 219 17.88 17.56 -22.45
CA LYS A 219 19.31 17.25 -22.27
C LYS A 219 19.88 16.57 -23.52
N ILE A 220 19.15 15.63 -24.10
CA ILE A 220 19.54 14.89 -25.32
C ILE A 220 19.65 15.85 -26.51
N THR A 221 18.60 16.65 -26.76
CA THR A 221 18.56 17.58 -27.90
C THR A 221 19.66 18.64 -27.81
N THR A 222 19.93 19.18 -26.62
CA THR A 222 21.02 20.14 -26.40
C THR A 222 22.38 19.52 -26.70
N ALA A 223 22.61 18.27 -26.28
CA ALA A 223 23.87 17.57 -26.54
C ALA A 223 24.02 17.21 -28.04
N ASN A 224 22.95 16.76 -28.69
CA ASN A 224 22.96 16.46 -30.12
C ASN A 224 23.31 17.69 -30.95
N ARG A 225 22.70 18.85 -30.60
CA ARG A 225 23.01 20.14 -31.25
C ARG A 225 24.49 20.52 -31.11
N ALA A 226 25.09 20.29 -29.94
CA ALA A 226 26.50 20.59 -29.71
C ALA A 226 27.44 19.70 -30.54
N GLU A 227 26.98 18.51 -30.94
CA GLU A 227 27.74 17.53 -31.73
C GLU A 227 27.36 17.53 -33.22
N ASN A 228 26.52 18.47 -33.68
CA ASN A 228 25.95 18.50 -35.04
C ASN A 228 25.23 17.21 -35.45
N ILE A 229 24.56 16.57 -34.49
CA ILE A 229 23.65 15.42 -34.69
C ILE A 229 22.23 15.96 -34.84
N GLU A 230 21.35 15.23 -35.53
CA GLU A 230 19.93 15.59 -35.64
C GLU A 230 19.31 15.77 -34.24
N GLU A 231 18.58 16.88 -34.06
CA GLU A 231 18.15 17.34 -32.73
C GLU A 231 17.30 16.30 -32.00
N ASN A 232 16.36 15.67 -32.70
CA ASN A 232 15.42 14.71 -32.12
C ASN A 232 15.95 13.27 -32.08
N GLN A 233 17.16 13.02 -32.58
CA GLN A 233 17.74 11.69 -32.59
C GLN A 233 17.88 11.16 -31.15
N TRP A 234 17.40 9.94 -30.91
CA TRP A 234 17.39 9.27 -29.60
C TRP A 234 16.53 9.93 -28.52
N THR A 235 15.63 10.85 -28.87
CA THR A 235 14.67 11.37 -27.89
C THR A 235 13.67 10.28 -27.48
N ILE A 236 13.18 10.36 -26.24
CA ILE A 236 12.25 9.40 -25.65
C ILE A 236 10.81 9.83 -26.00
N PRO A 237 10.05 9.06 -26.80
CA PRO A 237 8.69 9.40 -27.19
C PRO A 237 7.68 9.06 -26.08
N GLY A 238 7.80 9.73 -24.93
CA GLY A 238 6.95 9.50 -23.76
C GLY A 238 5.46 9.68 -24.06
N ALA A 239 5.04 10.88 -24.46
CA ALA A 239 3.64 11.17 -24.78
C ALA A 239 3.20 10.66 -26.17
N ALA A 240 4.14 10.53 -27.10
CA ALA A 240 3.83 10.21 -28.49
C ALA A 240 3.67 8.70 -28.74
N PHE A 241 4.36 7.87 -27.97
CA PHE A 241 4.36 6.41 -28.15
C PHE A 241 4.07 5.69 -26.83
N PHE A 242 4.97 5.78 -25.84
CA PHE A 242 4.86 4.97 -24.63
C PHE A 242 3.56 5.21 -23.85
N GLY A 243 3.12 6.46 -23.70
CA GLY A 243 1.88 6.81 -23.00
C GLY A 243 0.65 6.13 -23.60
N PRO A 244 0.31 6.38 -24.88
CA PRO A 244 -0.82 5.73 -25.54
C PRO A 244 -0.76 4.20 -25.50
N HIS A 245 0.40 3.60 -25.77
CA HIS A 245 0.55 2.14 -25.81
C HIS A 245 0.50 1.49 -24.42
N TYR A 246 1.06 2.13 -23.38
CA TYR A 246 0.91 1.68 -22.00
C TYR A 246 -0.52 1.83 -21.49
N ASN A 247 -1.23 2.89 -21.90
CA ASN A 247 -2.64 3.06 -21.57
C ASN A 247 -3.51 1.96 -22.16
N GLU A 248 -3.29 1.64 -23.43
CA GLU A 248 -3.99 0.56 -24.11
C GLU A 248 -3.70 -0.81 -23.46
N ALA A 249 -2.42 -1.11 -23.20
CA ALA A 249 -2.04 -2.31 -22.48
C ALA A 249 -2.68 -2.38 -21.08
N GLY A 250 -2.69 -1.26 -20.33
CA GLY A 250 -3.31 -1.15 -19.01
C GLY A 250 -4.81 -1.46 -19.03
N GLN A 251 -5.55 -0.91 -20.00
CA GLN A 251 -6.98 -1.21 -20.15
C GLN A 251 -7.22 -2.70 -20.45
N ARG A 252 -6.41 -3.30 -21.32
CA ARG A 252 -6.51 -4.73 -21.65
C ARG A 252 -6.14 -5.63 -20.46
N TYR A 253 -5.14 -5.26 -19.67
CA TYR A 253 -4.81 -5.96 -18.43
C TYR A 253 -5.96 -5.92 -17.42
N GLU A 254 -6.70 -4.82 -17.34
CA GLU A 254 -7.89 -4.73 -16.49
C GLU A 254 -9.02 -5.63 -17.00
N MET A 255 -9.22 -5.72 -18.31
CA MET A 255 -10.15 -6.70 -18.89
C MET A 255 -9.72 -8.14 -18.59
N LEU A 256 -8.42 -8.43 -18.69
CA LEU A 256 -7.86 -9.76 -18.42
C LEU A 256 -7.93 -10.14 -16.93
N ARG A 257 -7.85 -9.16 -16.02
CA ARG A 257 -8.06 -9.38 -14.59
C ARG A 257 -9.48 -9.86 -14.31
N ASN A 258 -10.47 -9.31 -15.01
CA ASN A 258 -11.88 -9.66 -14.86
C ASN A 258 -12.25 -10.98 -15.57
N ASP A 259 -11.61 -11.28 -16.70
CA ASP A 259 -11.78 -12.52 -17.47
C ASP A 259 -10.42 -13.09 -17.92
N PRO A 260 -9.76 -13.91 -17.07
CA PRO A 260 -8.45 -14.48 -17.37
C PRO A 260 -8.43 -15.45 -18.56
N ALA A 261 -9.59 -15.94 -19.00
CA ALA A 261 -9.72 -16.86 -20.12
C ALA A 261 -9.96 -16.15 -21.46
N ASN A 262 -9.97 -14.80 -21.47
CA ASN A 262 -10.26 -14.03 -22.66
C ASN A 262 -9.11 -14.07 -23.68
N GLU A 263 -9.14 -15.06 -24.57
CA GLU A 263 -8.10 -15.28 -25.60
C GLU A 263 -7.96 -14.10 -26.57
N LYS A 264 -9.04 -13.36 -26.83
CA LYS A 264 -8.99 -12.16 -27.68
C LYS A 264 -8.12 -11.08 -27.03
N VAL A 265 -8.37 -10.77 -25.76
CA VAL A 265 -7.60 -9.77 -24.99
C VAL A 265 -6.13 -10.20 -24.86
N LYS A 266 -5.86 -11.49 -24.63
CA LYS A 266 -4.48 -12.03 -24.60
C LYS A 266 -3.75 -11.79 -25.92
N SER A 267 -4.42 -12.08 -27.05
CA SER A 267 -3.85 -11.83 -28.38
C SER A 267 -3.57 -10.35 -28.63
N GLU A 268 -4.48 -9.47 -28.22
CA GLU A 268 -4.32 -8.01 -28.36
C GLU A 268 -3.17 -7.47 -27.50
N ILE A 269 -2.99 -7.95 -26.26
CA ILE A 269 -1.82 -7.62 -25.43
C ILE A 269 -0.52 -8.10 -26.09
N MET A 270 -0.51 -9.30 -26.68
CA MET A 270 0.67 -9.81 -27.38
C MET A 270 1.03 -8.99 -28.63
N LYS A 271 0.02 -8.51 -29.37
CA LYS A 271 0.23 -7.57 -30.49
C LYS A 271 0.84 -6.27 -30.00
N GLU A 272 0.30 -5.70 -28.92
CA GLU A 272 0.80 -4.48 -28.31
C GLU A 272 2.25 -4.63 -27.83
N LYS A 273 2.54 -5.74 -27.16
CA LYS A 273 3.88 -6.07 -26.68
C LYS A 273 4.86 -6.18 -27.83
N THR A 274 4.47 -6.87 -28.91
CA THR A 274 5.32 -7.03 -30.10
C THR A 274 5.64 -5.69 -30.75
N LEU A 275 4.65 -4.80 -30.84
CA LEU A 275 4.84 -3.43 -31.35
C LEU A 275 5.79 -2.63 -30.46
N ILE A 276 5.62 -2.68 -29.12
CA ILE A 276 6.50 -1.97 -28.18
C ILE A 276 7.92 -2.54 -28.21
N ASP A 277 8.08 -3.86 -28.19
CA ASP A 277 9.37 -4.54 -28.23
C ASP A 277 10.13 -4.22 -29.52
N SER A 278 9.44 -4.28 -30.67
CA SER A 278 10.03 -3.94 -31.98
C SER A 278 10.49 -2.48 -32.00
N PHE A 279 9.68 -1.57 -31.45
CA PHE A 279 10.04 -0.16 -31.33
C PHE A 279 11.24 0.07 -30.39
N ILE A 280 11.30 -0.65 -29.27
CA ILE A 280 12.41 -0.62 -28.32
C ILE A 280 13.70 -1.10 -28.98
N GLU A 281 13.66 -2.23 -29.67
CA GLU A 281 14.83 -2.82 -30.34
C GLU A 281 15.35 -1.91 -31.46
N ARG A 282 14.44 -1.42 -32.30
CA ARG A 282 14.78 -0.54 -33.42
C ARG A 282 15.44 0.77 -32.97
N ASN A 283 14.99 1.36 -31.87
CA ASN A 283 15.50 2.63 -31.35
C ASN A 283 16.61 2.46 -30.29
N HIS A 284 17.06 1.23 -30.03
CA HIS A 284 18.05 0.90 -29.00
C HIS A 284 17.67 1.40 -27.60
N PHE A 285 16.38 1.39 -27.27
CA PHE A 285 15.90 1.72 -25.93
C PHE A 285 16.17 0.57 -24.94
N PRO A 286 16.16 0.83 -23.62
CA PRO A 286 16.29 -0.23 -22.63
C PRO A 286 15.18 -1.28 -22.76
N LYS A 287 15.56 -2.56 -22.90
CA LYS A 287 14.62 -3.70 -23.03
C LYS A 287 13.57 -3.77 -21.92
N GLN A 288 13.93 -3.27 -20.74
CA GLN A 288 13.06 -3.26 -19.56
C GLN A 288 11.89 -2.26 -19.64
N TRP A 289 11.81 -1.44 -20.69
CA TRP A 289 10.67 -0.56 -20.97
C TRP A 289 9.52 -1.29 -21.69
N THR A 290 9.64 -2.61 -21.90
CA THR A 290 8.53 -3.45 -22.38
C THR A 290 7.37 -3.52 -21.37
N ILE A 291 6.21 -3.95 -21.88
CA ILE A 291 5.09 -4.47 -21.08
C ILE A 291 5.23 -5.99 -20.81
N LEU A 292 4.42 -6.52 -19.89
CA LEU A 292 4.38 -7.94 -19.55
C LEU A 292 3.62 -8.77 -20.60
N THR A 293 3.92 -10.05 -20.70
CA THR A 293 3.00 -10.97 -21.40
C THR A 293 1.72 -11.18 -20.58
N PRO A 294 0.62 -11.64 -21.19
CA PRO A 294 -0.62 -11.94 -20.46
C PRO A 294 -0.41 -12.91 -19.28
N ASP A 295 0.37 -13.97 -19.48
CA ASP A 295 0.62 -14.99 -18.46
C ASP A 295 1.49 -14.45 -17.32
N GLU A 296 2.51 -13.64 -17.64
CA GLU A 296 3.33 -12.96 -16.63
C GLU A 296 2.51 -11.98 -15.80
N TYR A 297 1.60 -11.24 -16.44
CA TYR A 297 0.69 -10.33 -15.77
C TYR A 297 -0.25 -11.09 -14.82
N LEU A 298 -0.94 -12.12 -15.31
CA LEU A 298 -1.86 -12.93 -14.49
C LEU A 298 -1.14 -13.59 -13.32
N LYS A 299 0.07 -14.12 -13.55
CA LYS A 299 0.89 -14.68 -12.48
C LYS A 299 1.22 -13.62 -11.43
N ARG A 300 1.70 -12.45 -11.84
CA ARG A 300 2.04 -11.35 -10.93
C ARG A 300 0.82 -10.85 -10.16
N ASP A 301 -0.33 -10.73 -10.80
CA ASP A 301 -1.59 -10.31 -10.18
C ASP A 301 -2.09 -11.35 -9.16
N SER A 302 -1.97 -12.64 -9.49
CA SER A 302 -2.30 -13.73 -8.57
C SER A 302 -1.36 -13.79 -7.36
N ASP A 303 -0.05 -13.57 -7.57
CA ASP A 303 0.95 -13.53 -6.51
C ASP A 303 0.73 -12.32 -5.60
N ALA A 304 0.42 -11.15 -6.18
CA ALA A 304 0.07 -9.94 -5.44
C ALA A 304 -1.22 -10.12 -4.63
N THR A 305 -2.25 -10.74 -5.22
CA THR A 305 -3.51 -11.08 -4.56
C THR A 305 -3.28 -12.02 -3.39
N ARG A 306 -2.48 -13.07 -3.60
CA ARG A 306 -2.13 -14.04 -2.55
C ARG A 306 -1.31 -13.39 -1.43
N SER A 307 -0.38 -12.49 -1.77
CA SER A 307 0.38 -11.73 -0.78
C SER A 307 -0.55 -10.83 0.03
N GLY A 308 -1.46 -10.11 -0.61
CA GLY A 308 -2.44 -9.25 0.06
C GLY A 308 -3.35 -10.03 1.01
N ILE A 309 -3.86 -11.18 0.58
CA ILE A 309 -4.65 -12.09 1.43
C ILE A 309 -3.82 -12.55 2.65
N LYS A 310 -2.56 -12.94 2.42
CA LYS A 310 -1.66 -13.39 3.50
C LYS A 310 -1.39 -12.29 4.52
N ASP A 311 -1.14 -11.06 4.06
CA ASP A 311 -0.88 -9.92 4.94
C ASP A 311 -2.11 -9.57 5.79
N LYS A 312 -3.31 -9.58 5.17
CA LYS A 312 -4.58 -9.39 5.87
C LYS A 312 -4.85 -10.50 6.88
N ALA A 313 -4.61 -11.77 6.52
CA ALA A 313 -4.74 -12.90 7.45
C ALA A 313 -3.78 -12.79 8.64
N GLN A 314 -2.53 -12.35 8.41
CA GLN A 314 -1.57 -12.13 9.48
C GLN A 314 -2.00 -10.98 10.40
N ALA A 315 -2.55 -9.90 9.85
CA ALA A 315 -3.10 -8.80 10.65
C ALA A 315 -4.30 -9.27 11.50
N ALA A 316 -5.21 -10.07 10.93
CA ALA A 316 -6.35 -10.62 11.65
C ALA A 316 -5.92 -11.56 12.79
N ALA A 317 -4.87 -12.38 12.56
CA ALA A 317 -4.27 -13.22 13.59
C ALA A 317 -3.66 -12.40 14.74
N LYS A 318 -3.02 -11.25 14.43
CA LYS A 318 -2.51 -10.32 15.46
C LYS A 318 -3.64 -9.70 16.28
N ALA A 319 -4.72 -9.26 15.63
CA ALA A 319 -5.91 -8.74 16.33
C ALA A 319 -6.54 -9.81 17.24
N SER A 320 -6.63 -11.06 16.76
CA SER A 320 -7.09 -12.19 17.57
C SER A 320 -6.19 -12.45 18.78
N ALA A 321 -4.86 -12.44 18.62
CA ALA A 321 -3.92 -12.58 19.73
C ALA A 321 -4.08 -11.45 20.77
N ALA A 322 -4.23 -10.20 20.32
CA ALA A 322 -4.45 -9.07 21.21
C ALA A 322 -5.79 -9.17 21.97
N ALA A 323 -6.84 -9.73 21.36
CA ALA A 323 -8.10 -10.02 22.05
C ALA A 323 -7.96 -11.12 23.12
N VAL A 324 -7.09 -12.12 22.89
CA VAL A 324 -6.76 -13.15 23.89
C VAL A 324 -6.07 -12.53 25.10
N ASP A 325 -5.10 -11.63 24.87
CA ASP A 325 -4.38 -10.92 25.92
C ASP A 325 -5.31 -10.01 26.73
N ALA A 326 -6.21 -9.28 26.06
CA ALA A 326 -7.21 -8.44 26.71
C ALA A 326 -8.12 -9.25 27.65
N HIS A 327 -8.68 -10.36 27.16
CA HIS A 327 -9.49 -11.26 28.01
C HIS A 327 -8.68 -11.86 29.17
N ALA A 328 -7.41 -12.23 28.96
CA ALA A 328 -6.55 -12.72 30.03
C ALA A 328 -6.36 -11.66 31.13
N LEU A 329 -6.14 -10.40 30.75
CA LEU A 329 -6.03 -9.27 31.68
C LEU A 329 -7.34 -9.03 32.43
N ALA A 330 -8.49 -9.03 31.75
CA ALA A 330 -9.79 -8.90 32.42
C ALA A 330 -10.01 -10.01 33.48
N LYS A 331 -9.57 -11.24 33.20
CA LYS A 331 -9.61 -12.34 34.16
C LYS A 331 -8.72 -12.10 35.39
N THR A 332 -7.59 -11.42 35.25
CA THR A 332 -6.75 -11.06 36.41
C THR A 332 -7.42 -10.02 37.32
N TYR A 333 -8.20 -9.09 36.77
CA TYR A 333 -9.01 -8.18 37.59
C TYR A 333 -10.09 -8.94 38.35
N LEU A 334 -10.76 -9.90 37.70
CA LEU A 334 -11.72 -10.77 38.38
C LEU A 334 -11.09 -11.57 39.53
N GLN A 335 -9.89 -12.11 39.32
CA GLN A 335 -9.18 -12.79 40.42
C GLN A 335 -8.83 -11.82 41.56
N SER A 336 -8.36 -10.62 41.21
CA SER A 336 -7.96 -9.61 42.20
C SER A 336 -9.14 -9.11 43.03
N ILE A 337 -10.31 -8.90 42.43
CA ILE A 337 -11.51 -8.48 43.18
C ILE A 337 -12.01 -9.60 44.12
N THR A 338 -11.92 -10.86 43.71
CA THR A 338 -12.25 -12.00 44.58
C THR A 338 -11.28 -12.07 45.78
N GLU A 339 -9.98 -11.84 45.56
CA GLU A 339 -8.99 -11.77 46.65
C GLU A 339 -9.22 -10.57 47.59
N THR A 340 -9.70 -9.44 47.05
CA THR A 340 -10.11 -8.28 47.86
C THR A 340 -11.36 -8.59 48.68
N LYS A 341 -12.31 -9.36 48.12
CA LYS A 341 -13.54 -9.77 48.81
C LYS A 341 -13.26 -10.57 50.08
N ASP A 342 -12.28 -11.48 50.02
CA ASP A 342 -11.87 -12.29 51.17
C ASP A 342 -11.30 -11.43 52.33
N LYS A 343 -10.86 -10.19 52.05
CA LYS A 343 -10.33 -9.24 53.05
C LYS A 343 -11.39 -8.32 53.66
N LEU A 344 -12.64 -8.38 53.19
CA LEU A 344 -13.71 -7.49 53.66
C LEU A 344 -14.24 -7.84 55.06
N GLU A 345 -13.73 -8.89 55.72
CA GLU A 345 -14.13 -9.27 57.07
C GLU A 345 -13.91 -8.09 58.06
N GLY A 346 -15.01 -7.50 58.53
CA GLY A 346 -15.00 -6.40 59.51
C GLY A 346 -15.27 -5.01 58.93
N LEU A 347 -15.48 -4.89 57.62
CA LEU A 347 -16.00 -3.65 57.01
C LEU A 347 -17.52 -3.53 57.15
N ASP A 348 -18.06 -2.34 56.93
CA ASP A 348 -19.50 -2.10 57.01
C ASP A 348 -20.26 -2.72 55.82
N ASP A 349 -21.52 -3.11 56.06
CA ASP A 349 -22.38 -3.79 55.07
C ASP A 349 -22.53 -2.99 53.76
N ALA A 350 -22.44 -1.65 53.79
CA ALA A 350 -22.58 -0.83 52.59
C ALA A 350 -21.33 -0.89 51.71
N THR A 351 -20.13 -0.89 52.31
CA THR A 351 -18.87 -1.11 51.59
C THR A 351 -18.84 -2.51 50.96
N VAL A 352 -19.26 -3.54 51.71
CA VAL A 352 -19.35 -4.91 51.19
C VAL A 352 -20.28 -4.97 49.97
N ALA A 353 -21.47 -4.39 50.05
CA ALA A 353 -22.43 -4.39 48.95
C ALA A 353 -21.88 -3.70 47.68
N ARG A 354 -21.11 -2.62 47.80
CA ARG A 354 -20.51 -1.93 46.65
C ARG A 354 -19.35 -2.73 46.03
N VAL A 355 -18.56 -3.43 46.83
CA VAL A 355 -17.52 -4.32 46.30
C VAL A 355 -18.14 -5.51 45.56
N GLU A 356 -19.27 -6.04 46.05
CA GLU A 356 -20.03 -7.07 45.33
C GLU A 356 -20.63 -6.56 44.01
N GLU A 357 -21.12 -5.32 43.96
CA GLU A 357 -21.58 -4.68 42.72
C GLU A 357 -20.43 -4.55 41.71
N ALA A 358 -19.25 -4.11 42.15
CA ALA A 358 -18.06 -4.04 41.31
C ALA A 358 -17.62 -5.43 40.81
N GLU A 359 -17.69 -6.47 41.65
CA GLU A 359 -17.43 -7.86 41.25
C GLU A 359 -18.39 -8.30 40.13
N GLN A 360 -19.69 -8.05 40.27
CA GLN A 360 -20.67 -8.40 39.22
C GLN A 360 -20.41 -7.63 37.92
N ALA A 361 -20.03 -6.35 38.00
CA ALA A 361 -19.63 -5.58 36.83
C ALA A 361 -18.39 -6.19 36.15
N ILE A 362 -17.35 -6.55 36.91
CA ILE A 362 -16.15 -7.21 36.37
C ILE A 362 -16.51 -8.56 35.73
N ILE A 363 -17.38 -9.37 36.34
CA ILE A 363 -17.84 -10.66 35.76
C ILE A 363 -18.50 -10.43 34.40
N ALA A 364 -19.38 -9.43 34.29
CA ALA A 364 -20.05 -9.09 33.04
C ALA A 364 -19.02 -8.68 31.97
N GLU A 365 -18.03 -7.87 32.33
CA GLU A 365 -17.00 -7.43 31.39
C GLU A 365 -16.02 -8.55 30.99
N VAL A 366 -15.70 -9.48 31.88
CA VAL A 366 -14.93 -10.68 31.51
C VAL A 366 -15.71 -11.54 30.50
N ALA A 367 -17.03 -11.68 30.68
CA ALA A 367 -17.86 -12.40 29.72
C ALA A 367 -17.91 -11.69 28.35
N ASN A 368 -18.00 -10.36 28.33
CA ASN A 368 -17.92 -9.56 27.11
C ASN A 368 -16.57 -9.74 26.40
N ALA A 369 -15.46 -9.66 27.14
CA ALA A 369 -14.12 -9.87 26.60
C ALA A 369 -13.94 -11.29 26.05
N LEU A 370 -14.52 -12.30 26.69
CA LEU A 370 -14.50 -13.68 26.20
C LEU A 370 -15.28 -13.84 24.87
N ALA A 371 -16.49 -13.29 24.80
CA ALA A 371 -17.30 -13.34 23.58
C ALA A 371 -16.58 -12.65 22.42
N ALA A 372 -16.00 -11.47 22.67
CA ALA A 372 -15.20 -10.71 21.72
C ALA A 372 -13.95 -11.49 21.27
N ARG A 373 -13.25 -12.16 22.19
CA ARG A 373 -12.11 -13.04 21.87
C ARG A 373 -12.48 -14.15 20.90
N GLU A 374 -13.59 -14.85 21.13
CA GLU A 374 -14.04 -15.93 20.25
C GLU A 374 -14.44 -15.40 18.86
N MET A 375 -15.07 -14.23 18.78
CA MET A 375 -15.36 -13.57 17.50
C MET A 375 -14.08 -13.18 16.74
N ALA A 376 -13.08 -12.63 17.44
CA ALA A 376 -11.80 -12.27 16.83
C ALA A 376 -11.08 -13.51 16.28
N LYS A 377 -11.11 -14.62 17.02
CA LYS A 377 -10.55 -15.91 16.58
C LYS A 377 -11.25 -16.47 15.35
N ALA A 378 -12.59 -16.52 15.35
CA ALA A 378 -13.36 -16.99 14.20
C ALA A 378 -13.10 -16.11 12.96
N SER A 379 -12.96 -14.80 13.14
CA SER A 379 -12.64 -13.86 12.06
C SER A 379 -11.22 -14.06 11.53
N ALA A 380 -10.24 -14.33 12.39
CA ALA A 380 -8.88 -14.67 11.96
C ALA A 380 -8.82 -16.00 11.19
N GLU A 381 -9.58 -17.01 11.62
CA GLU A 381 -9.71 -18.28 10.88
C GLU A 381 -10.35 -18.04 9.51
N LYS A 382 -11.43 -17.24 9.42
CA LYS A 382 -12.05 -16.84 8.16
C LYS A 382 -11.05 -16.13 7.24
N ALA A 383 -10.24 -15.21 7.76
CA ALA A 383 -9.22 -14.51 6.99
C ALA A 383 -8.16 -15.47 6.42
N SER A 384 -7.79 -16.51 7.17
CA SER A 384 -6.81 -17.52 6.71
C SER A 384 -7.33 -18.43 5.60
N LEU A 385 -8.65 -18.58 5.50
CA LEU A 385 -9.34 -19.38 4.49
C LEU A 385 -9.85 -18.55 3.30
N ALA A 386 -9.63 -17.24 3.33
CA ALA A 386 -10.13 -16.33 2.30
C ALA A 386 -9.53 -16.67 0.93
N SER A 387 -10.41 -16.72 -0.07
CA SER A 387 -10.05 -16.96 -1.47
C SER A 387 -9.88 -15.66 -2.25
N THR A 388 -10.45 -14.57 -1.73
CA THR A 388 -10.38 -13.23 -2.33
C THR A 388 -9.85 -12.20 -1.33
N ILE A 389 -9.30 -11.09 -1.84
CA ILE A 389 -8.86 -9.95 -1.00
C ILE A 389 -10.05 -9.35 -0.23
N GLN A 390 -11.24 -9.31 -0.83
CA GLN A 390 -12.44 -8.76 -0.19
C GLN A 390 -12.84 -9.58 1.04
N GLU A 391 -12.91 -10.91 0.91
CA GLU A 391 -13.18 -11.81 2.04
C GLU A 391 -12.15 -11.66 3.16
N ALA A 392 -10.86 -11.54 2.81
CA ALA A 392 -9.78 -11.35 3.77
C ALA A 392 -9.88 -9.98 4.47
N THR A 393 -10.33 -8.94 3.76
CA THR A 393 -10.50 -7.58 4.30
C THR A 393 -11.68 -7.51 5.26
N GLU A 394 -12.83 -8.04 4.89
CA GLU A 394 -14.00 -8.13 5.79
C GLU A 394 -13.70 -8.94 7.05
N ALA A 395 -12.93 -10.02 6.92
CA ALA A 395 -12.51 -10.83 8.05
C ALA A 395 -11.51 -10.10 8.97
N LEU A 396 -10.61 -9.29 8.40
CA LEU A 396 -9.72 -8.43 9.19
C LEU A 396 -10.52 -7.38 9.96
N GLU A 397 -11.42 -6.65 9.30
CA GLU A 397 -12.25 -5.61 9.93
C GLU A 397 -13.08 -6.19 11.09
N ALA A 398 -13.66 -7.38 10.90
CA ALA A 398 -14.37 -8.08 11.96
C ALA A 398 -13.47 -8.48 13.14
N ALA A 399 -12.22 -8.91 12.87
CA ALA A 399 -11.25 -9.23 13.91
C ALA A 399 -10.81 -7.99 14.71
N GLU A 400 -10.60 -6.85 14.03
CA GLU A 400 -10.22 -5.58 14.65
C GLU A 400 -11.37 -4.98 15.49
N ALA A 401 -12.60 -5.06 14.99
CA ALA A 401 -13.79 -4.65 15.75
C ALA A 401 -13.96 -5.50 17.02
N ALA A 402 -13.82 -6.82 16.91
CA ALA A 402 -13.89 -7.73 18.04
C ALA A 402 -12.76 -7.48 19.06
N TYR A 403 -11.53 -7.21 18.60
CA TYR A 403 -10.44 -6.79 19.47
C TYR A 403 -10.78 -5.50 20.24
N THR A 404 -11.33 -4.50 19.56
CA THR A 404 -11.72 -3.22 20.20
C THR A 404 -12.73 -3.45 21.32
N THR A 405 -13.76 -4.26 21.08
CA THR A 405 -14.73 -4.66 22.11
C THR A 405 -14.06 -5.35 23.31
N ALA A 406 -13.10 -6.26 23.07
CA ALA A 406 -12.37 -6.93 24.16
C ALA A 406 -11.53 -5.94 24.99
N ALA A 407 -10.89 -4.96 24.33
CA ALA A 407 -10.09 -3.93 24.99
C ALA A 407 -10.97 -2.97 25.83
N GLU A 408 -12.12 -2.56 25.31
CA GLU A 408 -13.08 -1.72 26.04
C GLU A 408 -13.64 -2.43 27.27
N ALA A 409 -14.04 -3.70 27.14
CA ALA A 409 -14.47 -4.51 28.27
C ALA A 409 -13.37 -4.64 29.35
N THR A 410 -12.12 -4.83 28.92
CA THR A 410 -10.97 -4.88 29.84
C THR A 410 -10.75 -3.56 30.57
N LYS A 411 -10.93 -2.43 29.90
CA LYS A 411 -10.84 -1.09 30.51
C LYS A 411 -11.98 -0.86 31.51
N ALA A 412 -13.20 -1.28 31.18
CA ALA A 412 -14.34 -1.21 32.10
C ALA A 412 -14.13 -2.08 33.35
N ALA A 413 -13.60 -3.30 33.18
CA ALA A 413 -13.22 -4.17 34.29
C ALA A 413 -12.15 -3.52 35.20
N ASN A 414 -11.14 -2.86 34.63
CA ASN A 414 -10.14 -2.13 35.41
C ASN A 414 -10.76 -0.98 36.20
N LEU A 415 -11.65 -0.20 35.60
CA LEU A 415 -12.28 0.94 36.27
C LEU A 415 -13.16 0.48 37.46
N ALA A 416 -13.89 -0.62 37.30
CA ALA A 416 -14.64 -1.23 38.39
C ALA A 416 -13.71 -1.75 39.51
N MET A 417 -12.55 -2.32 39.16
CA MET A 417 -11.54 -2.74 40.14
C MET A 417 -10.95 -1.54 40.91
N ASP A 418 -10.59 -0.47 40.21
CA ASP A 418 -10.05 0.75 40.83
C ASP A 418 -11.06 1.41 41.78
N GLU A 419 -12.35 1.43 41.40
CA GLU A 419 -13.42 1.90 42.28
C GLU A 419 -13.53 1.04 43.54
N ALA A 420 -13.52 -0.29 43.39
CA ALA A 420 -13.58 -1.20 44.53
C ALA A 420 -12.38 -1.03 45.49
N LEU A 421 -11.16 -0.93 44.96
CA LEU A 421 -9.96 -0.69 45.76
C LEU A 421 -10.04 0.65 46.50
N SER A 422 -10.49 1.71 45.84
CA SER A 422 -10.66 3.02 46.48
C SER A 422 -11.68 2.99 47.63
N LEU A 423 -12.71 2.15 47.54
CA LEU A 423 -13.69 1.99 48.62
C LEU A 423 -13.12 1.24 49.81
N VAL A 424 -12.33 0.19 49.57
CA VAL A 424 -11.65 -0.56 50.62
C VAL A 424 -10.65 0.32 51.35
N ASP A 425 -9.80 1.07 50.63
CA ASP A 425 -8.81 1.98 51.24
C ASP A 425 -9.49 3.07 52.10
N ALA A 426 -10.63 3.60 51.64
CA ALA A 426 -11.40 4.59 52.38
C ALA A 426 -12.01 3.99 53.67
N ALA A 427 -12.54 2.77 53.59
CA ALA A 427 -13.13 2.07 54.73
C ALA A 427 -12.06 1.68 55.77
N GLU A 428 -10.90 1.17 55.33
CA GLU A 428 -9.76 0.88 56.21
C GLU A 428 -9.22 2.16 56.89
N SER A 429 -9.15 3.27 56.15
CA SER A 429 -8.75 4.56 56.71
C SER A 429 -9.73 5.05 57.77
N ALA A 430 -11.04 4.89 57.54
CA ALA A 430 -12.08 5.24 58.50
C ALA A 430 -12.01 4.36 59.77
N ALA A 431 -11.80 3.06 59.61
CA ALA A 431 -11.63 2.12 60.71
C ALA A 431 -10.39 2.46 61.58
N ASN A 432 -9.25 2.72 60.94
CA ASN A 432 -8.01 3.11 61.63
C ASN A 432 -8.11 4.48 62.33
N SER A 433 -8.86 5.43 61.75
CA SER A 433 -9.11 6.72 62.39
C SER A 433 -9.90 6.59 63.70
N SER A 434 -10.77 5.57 63.79
CA SER A 434 -11.62 5.31 64.94
C SER A 434 -10.87 4.64 66.09
N GLN A 435 -9.83 3.84 65.79
CA GLN A 435 -8.99 3.19 66.81
C GLN A 435 -7.87 4.09 67.35
N ASN A 436 -7.49 5.16 66.64
CA ASN A 436 -6.47 6.11 67.07
C ASN A 436 -7.05 7.39 67.72
N SER A 437 -8.15 7.26 68.47
CA SER A 437 -8.54 8.30 69.44
C SER A 437 -7.50 8.36 70.55
N ILE A 438 -6.42 9.11 70.32
CA ILE A 438 -5.39 9.39 71.31
C ILE A 438 -6.04 10.14 72.46
N GLU A 439 -6.29 9.44 73.57
CA GLU A 439 -6.77 10.06 74.79
C GLU A 439 -5.59 10.81 75.44
N TYR A 440 -5.61 12.14 75.32
CA TYR A 440 -4.63 12.99 75.97
C TYR A 440 -5.00 13.12 77.45
N PRO A 441 -4.03 13.09 78.38
CA PRO A 441 -4.29 13.28 79.81
C PRO A 441 -4.76 14.72 80.15
N TRP A 442 -4.86 15.60 79.15
CA TRP A 442 -5.36 16.96 79.27
C TRP A 442 -6.62 17.14 78.42
N THR A 443 -7.47 18.07 78.84
CA THR A 443 -8.66 18.43 78.07
C THR A 443 -8.25 18.95 76.69
N THR A 444 -8.84 18.38 75.65
CA THR A 444 -8.63 18.78 74.26
C THR A 444 -9.88 19.51 73.75
N THR A 445 -9.73 20.31 72.69
CA THR A 445 -10.86 20.89 71.97
C THR A 445 -10.51 21.06 70.49
N LEU A 446 -11.51 21.10 69.62
CA LEU A 446 -11.29 21.37 68.20
C LEU A 446 -11.29 22.87 67.95
N ALA A 447 -10.34 23.35 67.15
CA ALA A 447 -10.37 24.68 66.59
C ALA A 447 -11.41 24.78 65.48
N ALA A 448 -11.69 26.00 65.00
CA ALA A 448 -12.68 26.24 63.94
C ALA A 448 -12.31 25.61 62.59
N ASP A 449 -11.02 25.32 62.37
CA ASP A 449 -10.49 24.66 61.17
C ASP A 449 -10.41 23.13 61.30
N GLY A 450 -10.90 22.56 62.40
CA GLY A 450 -10.85 21.12 62.66
C GLY A 450 -9.54 20.62 63.29
N SER A 451 -8.56 21.49 63.54
CA SER A 451 -7.32 21.09 64.22
C SER A 451 -7.55 20.82 65.72
N LEU A 452 -6.83 19.82 66.28
CA LEU A 452 -6.95 19.43 67.69
C LEU A 452 -6.03 20.29 68.57
N ILE A 453 -6.63 21.05 69.50
CA ILE A 453 -5.89 21.81 70.52
C ILE A 453 -5.77 20.94 71.77
N VAL A 454 -4.53 20.65 72.18
CA VAL A 454 -4.22 19.87 73.38
C VAL A 454 -3.87 20.81 74.55
N GLY A 455 -4.43 20.55 75.75
CA GLY A 455 -4.09 21.32 76.95
C GLY A 455 -4.94 22.59 77.10
N VAL A 456 -6.25 22.42 77.17
CA VAL A 456 -7.22 23.51 77.23
C VAL A 456 -7.89 23.55 78.60
N ARG A 457 -8.12 24.74 79.17
CA ARG A 457 -8.96 24.89 80.37
C ARG A 457 -10.01 26.00 80.18
N LYS A 458 -11.18 25.83 80.78
CA LYS A 458 -12.19 26.90 80.82
C LYS A 458 -11.70 28.04 81.72
N HIS A 459 -11.80 29.27 81.22
CA HIS A 459 -11.46 30.51 81.91
C HIS A 459 -12.70 31.42 81.96
N GLY A 460 -13.42 31.36 83.09
CA GLY A 460 -14.72 32.04 83.26
C GLY A 460 -15.86 31.31 82.55
N ALA A 461 -17.00 32.01 82.36
CA ALA A 461 -18.22 31.43 81.80
C ALA A 461 -18.15 31.15 80.28
N THR A 462 -17.29 31.86 79.55
CA THR A 462 -17.26 31.81 78.07
C THR A 462 -15.85 31.70 77.48
N GLY A 463 -14.79 31.83 78.28
CA GLY A 463 -13.42 31.85 77.78
C GLY A 463 -12.78 30.47 77.78
N THR A 464 -12.01 30.17 76.74
CA THR A 464 -11.16 28.99 76.63
C THR A 464 -9.70 29.44 76.72
N GLN A 465 -8.96 28.99 77.73
CA GLN A 465 -7.54 29.31 77.89
C GLN A 465 -6.69 28.13 77.41
N ILE A 466 -5.88 28.39 76.39
CA ILE A 466 -4.85 27.47 75.88
C ILE A 466 -3.67 27.51 76.85
N LEU A 467 -3.23 26.35 77.34
CA LEU A 467 -2.06 26.25 78.20
C LEU A 467 -0.80 26.45 77.37
N THR A 468 -0.08 27.55 77.62
CA THR A 468 1.24 27.78 77.03
C THR A 468 2.30 26.95 77.75
N THR A 469 3.44 26.69 77.09
CA THR A 469 4.63 26.08 77.72
C THR A 469 5.02 26.76 79.03
N THR A 470 4.83 28.08 79.11
CA THR A 470 5.07 28.88 80.32
C THR A 470 4.08 28.56 81.43
N SER A 471 2.80 28.41 81.10
CA SER A 471 1.76 27.99 82.06
C SER A 471 2.02 26.57 82.57
N LEU A 472 2.39 25.65 81.67
CA LEU A 472 2.74 24.28 82.05
C LEU A 472 3.99 24.24 82.95
N SER A 473 5.01 25.04 82.60
CA SER A 473 6.24 25.17 83.40
C SER A 473 5.99 25.73 84.80
N LYS A 474 4.98 26.57 84.99
CA LYS A 474 4.60 27.07 86.32
C LYS A 474 3.95 26.00 87.20
N VAL A 475 3.29 25.02 86.58
CA VAL A 475 2.58 23.94 87.29
C VAL A 475 3.51 22.78 87.60
N LEU A 476 4.27 22.31 86.62
CA LEU A 476 5.09 21.10 86.74
C LEU A 476 6.57 21.39 87.05
N GLY A 477 7.00 22.65 86.95
CA GLY A 477 8.42 23.02 86.89
C GLY A 477 8.97 22.94 85.47
N ARG A 478 9.96 23.77 85.13
CA ARG A 478 10.51 23.89 83.76
C ARG A 478 10.99 22.57 83.20
N SER A 479 11.76 21.80 83.97
CA SER A 479 12.34 20.53 83.51
C SER A 479 11.27 19.47 83.27
N SER A 480 10.31 19.33 84.18
CA SER A 480 9.22 18.35 84.07
C SER A 480 8.24 18.73 82.95
N ALA A 481 7.93 20.01 82.76
CA ALA A 481 7.11 20.47 81.65
C ALA A 481 7.77 20.19 80.29
N ALA A 482 9.08 20.44 80.17
CA ALA A 482 9.81 20.15 78.94
C ALA A 482 9.88 18.64 78.66
N ALA A 483 10.11 17.81 79.70
CA ALA A 483 10.10 16.36 79.58
C ALA A 483 8.73 15.82 79.15
N GLU A 484 7.65 16.37 79.71
CA GLU A 484 6.30 15.93 79.38
C GLU A 484 5.88 16.36 77.96
N ILE A 485 6.22 17.58 77.54
CA ILE A 485 6.02 18.04 76.15
C ILE A 485 6.78 17.12 75.19
N ARG A 486 8.05 16.83 75.49
CA ARG A 486 8.88 15.94 74.67
C ARG A 486 8.27 14.54 74.58
N ARG A 487 7.84 13.95 75.71
CA ARG A 487 7.21 12.63 75.77
C ARG A 487 5.97 12.52 74.88
N VAL A 488 5.13 13.55 74.87
CA VAL A 488 3.92 13.60 74.03
C VAL A 488 4.29 13.75 72.56
N CYS A 489 5.19 14.67 72.24
CA CYS A 489 5.68 14.88 70.89
C CYS A 489 6.30 13.60 70.29
N GLU A 490 7.15 12.90 71.06
CA GLU A 490 7.75 11.62 70.65
C GLU A 490 6.70 10.53 70.43
N ARG A 491 5.69 10.43 71.32
CA ARG A 491 4.59 9.47 71.19
C ARG A 491 3.81 9.68 69.89
N ASP A 492 3.61 10.94 69.50
CA ASP A 492 2.77 11.32 68.36
C ASP A 492 3.59 11.51 67.06
N GLY A 493 4.89 11.21 67.08
CA GLY A 493 5.77 11.36 65.91
C GLY A 493 6.02 12.82 65.49
N ILE A 494 5.78 13.78 66.38
CA ILE A 494 5.93 15.21 66.13
C ILE A 494 7.23 15.69 66.76
N GLN A 495 7.98 16.54 66.07
CA GLN A 495 9.21 17.10 66.63
C GLN A 495 8.88 18.08 67.78
N PRO A 496 9.51 17.96 68.97
CA PRO A 496 9.23 18.85 70.10
C PRO A 496 9.45 20.33 69.74
N PRO A 497 8.64 21.28 70.25
CA PRO A 497 8.77 22.70 69.90
C PRO A 497 10.16 23.31 70.16
N SER A 498 10.91 22.78 71.11
CA SER A 498 12.30 23.19 71.39
C SER A 498 13.32 22.72 70.35
N GLU A 499 12.95 21.74 69.51
CA GLU A 499 13.80 21.11 68.49
C GLU A 499 13.32 21.38 67.05
N ALA A 500 12.05 21.76 66.88
CA ALA A 500 11.40 22.04 65.59
C ALA A 500 11.99 23.26 64.83
N GLY A 501 13.01 23.92 65.38
CA GLY A 501 13.57 25.13 64.82
C GLY A 501 12.61 26.33 64.95
N TRP A 502 13.10 27.50 64.59
CA TRP A 502 12.33 28.73 64.66
C TRP A 502 11.50 28.89 63.38
N VAL A 503 10.17 28.96 63.50
CA VAL A 503 9.25 28.97 62.35
C VAL A 503 8.90 30.39 61.88
N SER A 504 8.55 31.30 62.79
CA SER A 504 8.20 32.68 62.45
C SER A 504 8.26 33.63 63.66
N HIS A 505 8.34 34.94 63.39
CA HIS A 505 8.26 35.98 64.42
C HIS A 505 6.83 36.47 64.53
N TYR A 506 6.24 36.39 65.73
CA TYR A 506 5.00 37.10 66.04
C TYR A 506 5.29 38.22 67.03
N TYR A 507 5.06 39.47 66.63
CA TYR A 507 5.16 40.62 67.54
C TYR A 507 3.81 40.88 68.18
N ASP A 508 3.75 40.86 69.52
CA ASP A 508 2.57 41.35 70.25
C ASP A 508 2.39 42.85 69.95
N PRO A 509 1.34 43.25 69.20
CA PRO A 509 1.18 44.64 68.78
C PRO A 509 1.04 45.59 69.96
N SER A 510 0.61 45.09 71.13
CA SER A 510 0.44 45.89 72.35
C SER A 510 1.75 46.33 72.99
N LYS A 511 2.86 45.68 72.65
CA LYS A 511 4.19 46.05 73.14
C LYS A 511 5.00 46.88 72.14
N VAL A 512 4.62 46.83 70.87
CA VAL A 512 5.30 47.55 69.78
C VAL A 512 4.69 48.94 69.56
N GLU A 513 3.37 49.09 69.70
CA GLU A 513 2.68 50.37 69.50
C GLU A 513 1.72 50.66 70.65
N LYS A 514 2.01 51.73 71.41
CA LYS A 514 1.23 52.12 72.59
C LYS A 514 -0.07 52.83 72.19
N ASP A 515 -0.14 53.46 71.02
CA ASP A 515 -1.34 54.11 70.52
C ASP A 515 -2.39 53.07 70.05
N PRO A 516 -3.60 53.02 70.64
CA PRO A 516 -4.65 52.07 70.27
C PRO A 516 -5.12 52.18 68.81
N VAL A 517 -5.10 53.39 68.24
CA VAL A 517 -5.61 53.65 66.88
C VAL A 517 -4.61 53.13 65.84
N ARG A 518 -3.32 53.44 66.03
CA ARG A 518 -2.26 52.85 65.20
C ARG A 518 -2.18 51.34 65.33
N ARG A 519 -2.46 50.80 66.52
CA ARG A 519 -2.50 49.34 66.74
C ARG A 519 -3.59 48.65 65.92
N ARG A 520 -4.74 49.31 65.76
CA ARG A 520 -5.85 48.80 64.94
C ARG A 520 -5.48 48.86 63.46
N ALA A 521 -4.92 49.97 63.00
CA ALA A 521 -4.45 50.11 61.62
C ALA A 521 -3.35 49.08 61.24
N LEU A 522 -2.41 48.80 62.15
CA LEU A 522 -1.39 47.76 61.96
C LEU A 522 -2.01 46.36 61.82
N ARG A 523 -3.01 46.05 62.65
CA ARG A 523 -3.72 44.76 62.59
C ARG A 523 -4.50 44.62 61.27
N ASP A 524 -5.17 45.69 60.85
CA ASP A 524 -5.95 45.70 59.61
C ASP A 524 -5.03 45.59 58.38
N SER A 525 -3.83 46.22 58.42
CA SER A 525 -2.85 46.10 57.32
C SER A 525 -2.24 44.70 57.19
N GLN A 526 -2.10 43.95 58.29
CA GLN A 526 -1.60 42.57 58.26
C GLN A 526 -2.66 41.55 57.84
N ALA A 527 -3.96 41.89 57.93
CA ALA A 527 -5.06 41.03 57.51
C ALA A 527 -5.34 41.08 56.00
N ILE A 528 -4.74 42.04 55.26
CA ILE A 528 -5.00 42.29 53.83
C ILE A 528 -3.95 41.64 52.91
N THR A 529 -2.85 41.10 53.44
CA THR A 529 -1.92 40.31 52.62
C THR A 529 -2.48 38.90 52.39
N PRO A 530 -2.73 38.47 51.14
CA PRO A 530 -3.10 37.09 50.85
C PRO A 530 -1.93 36.18 51.23
N SER A 531 -2.19 35.22 52.10
CA SER A 531 -1.28 34.13 52.39
C SER A 531 -1.25 33.17 51.20
N ASP A 532 -0.47 33.50 50.16
CA ASP A 532 -0.11 32.57 49.10
C ASP A 532 1.32 32.04 49.33
N ASP A 533 1.40 30.73 49.51
CA ASP A 533 2.50 29.80 49.27
C ASP A 533 3.95 30.26 49.53
N HIS A 534 4.36 30.16 50.80
CA HIS A 534 5.77 30.04 51.17
C HIS A 534 6.02 28.85 52.11
N LEU A 535 5.76 27.64 51.62
CA LEU A 535 6.47 26.43 52.05
C LEU A 535 7.39 25.96 50.93
N GLY A 536 8.62 26.48 50.90
CA GLY A 536 9.60 26.01 49.92
C GLY A 536 10.87 26.82 49.78
N ARG A 537 11.53 27.26 50.87
CA ARG A 537 12.96 27.61 50.75
C ARG A 537 13.74 27.56 52.08
N GLN A 538 14.65 26.59 52.09
CA GLN A 538 16.06 26.72 52.48
C GLN A 538 16.51 26.09 53.82
N ARG A 539 17.14 24.91 53.72
CA ARG A 539 18.50 24.72 54.26
C ARG A 539 19.34 23.79 53.35
N GLN A 540 20.60 24.18 53.20
CA GLN A 540 21.60 23.69 52.25
C GLN A 540 22.39 22.50 52.80
N SER A 541 22.70 21.52 51.94
CA SER A 541 24.01 20.83 51.82
C SER A 541 24.06 20.01 50.51
N PRO A 542 25.24 19.59 50.00
CA PRO A 542 25.59 19.78 48.60
C PRO A 542 25.33 18.58 47.69
N GLY A 543 24.79 18.84 46.50
CA GLY A 543 24.66 17.87 45.42
C GLY A 543 24.52 18.59 44.08
N ALA A 544 25.64 18.81 43.39
CA ALA A 544 25.66 19.39 42.06
C ALA A 544 25.15 18.36 41.03
N SER A 545 23.85 18.34 40.75
CA SER A 545 23.29 17.57 39.63
C SER A 545 21.95 18.12 39.10
N SER A 546 21.07 18.64 39.95
CA SER A 546 19.67 18.93 39.55
C SER A 546 19.43 20.23 38.74
N LYS A 547 20.39 21.16 38.70
CA LYS A 547 20.25 22.40 37.91
C LYS A 547 20.41 22.21 36.41
N ALA A 548 21.08 21.12 35.98
CA ALA A 548 21.22 20.79 34.57
C ALA A 548 19.91 20.19 34.02
N GLU A 549 19.26 19.32 34.80
CA GLU A 549 17.99 18.68 34.42
C GLU A 549 16.86 19.69 34.30
N SER A 550 16.72 20.64 35.25
CA SER A 550 15.67 21.66 35.17
C SER A 550 15.83 22.60 33.97
N ARG A 551 17.08 22.90 33.53
CA ARG A 551 17.32 23.64 32.28
C ARG A 551 17.02 22.81 31.03
N MET A 552 17.30 21.51 31.07
CA MET A 552 17.04 20.60 29.96
C MET A 552 15.53 20.38 29.76
N VAL A 553 14.76 20.27 30.85
CA VAL A 553 13.30 20.16 30.80
C VAL A 553 12.68 21.43 30.22
N GLN A 554 13.12 22.61 30.64
CA GLN A 554 12.64 23.87 30.07
C GLN A 554 12.97 23.98 28.57
N GLN A 555 14.20 23.60 28.19
CA GLN A 555 14.63 23.64 26.78
C GLN A 555 13.88 22.61 25.90
N LEU A 556 13.43 21.50 26.48
CA LEU A 556 12.58 20.52 25.79
C LEU A 556 11.16 21.05 25.63
N GLN A 557 10.59 21.72 26.65
CA GLN A 557 9.28 22.37 26.54
C GLN A 557 9.27 23.47 25.46
N ASP A 558 10.27 24.35 25.45
CA ASP A 558 10.35 25.41 24.43
C ASP A 558 10.50 24.84 23.00
N LYS A 559 11.14 23.67 22.86
CA LYS A 559 11.25 22.96 21.57
C LYS A 559 9.94 22.31 21.14
N VAL A 560 9.19 21.73 22.07
CA VAL A 560 7.89 21.14 21.79
C VAL A 560 6.91 22.24 21.35
N GLU A 561 6.88 23.37 22.05
CA GLU A 561 6.01 24.50 21.69
C GLU A 561 6.37 25.08 20.31
N ASN A 562 7.66 25.21 19.98
CA ASN A 562 8.07 25.63 18.64
C ASN A 562 7.67 24.62 17.54
N LEU A 563 7.79 23.32 17.81
CA LEU A 563 7.38 22.27 16.86
C LEU A 563 5.86 22.24 16.65
N GLU A 564 5.08 22.46 17.71
CA GLU A 564 3.62 22.56 17.62
C GLU A 564 3.19 23.75 16.77
N ASN A 565 3.82 24.91 16.96
CA ASN A 565 3.58 26.09 16.14
C ASN A 565 3.97 25.86 14.67
N GLU A 566 5.13 25.25 14.41
CA GLU A 566 5.55 24.91 13.04
C GLU A 566 4.59 23.91 12.36
N MET A 567 4.12 22.89 13.09
CA MET A 567 3.13 21.96 12.57
C MET A 567 1.81 22.64 12.25
N LYS A 568 1.37 23.57 13.10
CA LYS A 568 0.14 24.34 12.88
C LYS A 568 0.23 25.20 11.62
N ASP A 569 1.32 25.92 11.42
CA ASP A 569 1.56 26.72 10.22
C ASP A 569 1.60 25.85 8.95
N ARG A 570 2.19 24.66 9.03
CA ARG A 570 2.23 23.71 7.90
C ARG A 570 0.85 23.15 7.56
N VAL A 571 0.02 22.86 8.56
CA VAL A 571 -1.36 22.40 8.35
C VAL A 571 -2.20 23.50 7.72
N GLU A 572 -2.11 24.75 8.22
CA GLU A 572 -2.83 25.89 7.64
C GLU A 572 -2.41 26.15 6.19
N ASN A 573 -1.12 26.03 5.87
CA ASN A 573 -0.64 26.14 4.50
C ASN A 573 -1.18 25.02 3.58
N LEU A 574 -1.25 23.78 4.07
CA LEU A 574 -1.82 22.65 3.32
C LEU A 574 -3.33 22.81 3.09
N GLU A 575 -4.07 23.29 4.09
CA GLU A 575 -5.50 23.58 3.96
C GLU A 575 -5.76 24.65 2.90
N ASN A 576 -4.94 25.71 2.87
CA ASN A 576 -5.01 26.74 1.84
C ASN A 576 -4.70 26.17 0.44
N GLN A 577 -3.69 25.32 0.30
CA GLN A 577 -3.41 24.65 -0.99
C GLN A 577 -4.54 23.72 -1.44
N MET A 578 -5.16 22.96 -0.52
CA MET A 578 -6.30 22.11 -0.86
C MET A 578 -7.53 22.93 -1.27
N LYS A 579 -7.73 24.10 -0.66
CA LYS A 579 -8.79 25.02 -1.04
C LYS A 579 -8.59 25.56 -2.45
N ASP A 580 -7.37 25.97 -2.79
CA ASP A 580 -7.03 26.44 -4.14
C ASP A 580 -7.22 25.33 -5.19
N MET A 581 -6.83 24.09 -4.88
CA MET A 581 -7.08 22.94 -5.77
C MET A 581 -8.58 22.70 -5.97
N LYS A 582 -9.38 22.78 -4.90
CA LYS A 582 -10.83 22.60 -4.99
C LYS A 582 -11.49 23.67 -5.87
N ASP A 583 -11.07 24.92 -5.73
CA ASP A 583 -11.55 26.02 -6.57
C ASP A 583 -11.14 25.82 -8.04
N MET A 584 -9.95 25.27 -8.28
CA MET A 584 -9.48 24.90 -9.62
C MET A 584 -10.33 23.78 -10.24
N THR A 585 -10.67 22.73 -9.48
CA THR A 585 -11.54 21.64 -9.94
C THR A 585 -12.92 22.16 -10.30
N ILE A 586 -13.53 23.00 -9.45
CA ILE A 586 -14.84 23.62 -9.71
C ILE A 586 -14.80 24.44 -11.01
N LYS A 587 -13.72 25.20 -11.24
CA LYS A 587 -13.56 25.98 -12.47
C LYS A 587 -13.38 25.09 -13.70
N MET A 588 -12.70 23.96 -13.56
CA MET A 588 -12.54 22.99 -14.65
C MET A 588 -13.88 22.34 -15.03
N ASP A 589 -14.69 21.99 -14.03
CA ASP A 589 -16.04 21.43 -14.24
C ASP A 589 -16.96 22.44 -14.94
N GLN A 590 -16.90 23.71 -14.55
CA GLN A 590 -17.65 24.79 -15.22
C GLN A 590 -17.24 24.98 -16.67
N ASN A 591 -15.93 24.96 -16.95
CA ASN A 591 -15.41 25.05 -18.31
C ASN A 591 -15.85 23.85 -19.15
N MET A 592 -15.82 22.64 -18.60
CA MET A 592 -16.23 21.42 -19.28
C MET A 592 -17.74 21.43 -19.57
N ALA A 593 -18.56 21.88 -18.62
CA ALA A 593 -20.00 22.07 -18.81
C ALA A 593 -20.30 23.08 -19.94
N THR A 594 -19.53 24.18 -20.00
CA THR A 594 -19.66 25.20 -21.05
C THR A 594 -19.31 24.64 -22.43
N LEU A 595 -18.18 23.92 -22.52
CA LEU A 595 -17.75 23.26 -23.76
C LEU A 595 -18.79 22.24 -24.25
N MET A 596 -19.35 21.45 -23.32
CA MET A 596 -20.38 20.46 -23.65
C MET A 596 -21.69 21.12 -24.09
N GLY A 597 -21.99 22.31 -23.57
CA GLY A 597 -23.08 23.17 -24.04
C GLY A 597 -22.88 23.62 -25.49
N MET A 598 -21.70 24.16 -25.80
CA MET A 598 -21.35 24.57 -27.17
C MET A 598 -21.40 23.40 -28.16
N PHE A 599 -20.92 22.23 -27.76
CA PHE A 599 -20.96 21.03 -28.60
C PHE A 599 -22.40 20.57 -28.90
N LYS A 600 -23.28 20.57 -27.89
CA LYS A 600 -24.71 20.27 -28.09
C LYS A 600 -25.37 21.25 -29.06
N GLU A 601 -25.04 22.53 -28.95
CA GLU A 601 -25.59 23.57 -29.83
C GLU A 601 -25.11 23.40 -31.28
N PHE A 602 -23.82 23.11 -31.47
CA PHE A 602 -23.23 22.78 -32.77
C PHE A 602 -23.88 21.55 -33.42
N MET A 603 -24.11 20.48 -32.64
CA MET A 603 -24.79 19.29 -33.14
C MET A 603 -26.24 19.59 -33.54
N ARG A 604 -26.91 20.48 -32.81
CA ARG A 604 -28.29 20.89 -33.11
C ARG A 604 -28.38 21.72 -34.38
N THR A 605 -27.45 22.66 -34.60
CA THR A 605 -27.40 23.47 -35.83
C THR A 605 -27.09 22.61 -37.06
N SER A 606 -26.21 21.62 -36.92
CA SER A 606 -25.84 20.69 -38.00
C SER A 606 -27.01 19.79 -38.41
N ALA A 607 -27.85 19.38 -37.47
CA ALA A 607 -29.04 18.56 -37.76
C ALA A 607 -30.20 19.35 -38.41
N THR A 608 -30.18 20.69 -38.36
CA THR A 608 -31.27 21.53 -38.92
C THR A 608 -30.93 22.06 -40.31
N THR A 609 -29.67 21.88 -40.76
CA THR A 609 -29.17 22.34 -42.08
C THR A 609 -28.99 21.20 -43.09
N SER A 610 -29.35 19.98 -42.72
CA SER A 610 -29.49 18.82 -43.60
C SER A 610 -30.96 18.44 -43.73
#